data_AF-A0A518AND3-F1
#
_entry.id   AF-A0A518AND3-F1
#
_cell.length_a   1.000
_cell.length_b   1.000
_cell.length_c   1.000
_cell.angle_alpha   90.00
_cell.angle_beta   90.00
_cell.angle_gamma   90.00
#
_symmetry.space_group_name_H-M   'P 1'
#
loop_
_entity.id
_entity.type
_entity.pdbx_description
1 polymer ?
#
loop_
_entity_poly.entity_id
_entity_poly.type
_entity_poly.pdbx_seq_one_letter_code
_entity_poly.pdbx_strand_id
1 'polypeptide(L)'
;MTEYLVAIEAANLLVTVEAKQGKYGFMRWSLIEASDATLAAKQALKEVTSDEELYKKIENEPNDSPAMTVKEVVLVEGSDEAQQVAGTTVWFPMDARE
;
A
#
# COMPACT_ATOMS: atom_id res chain seq x y z
N MET A 1 13.34 -19.25 4.61
CA MET A 1 13.76 -17.85 4.41
C MET A 1 12.94 -17.00 5.37
N THR A 2 13.35 -15.77 5.66
CA THR A 2 12.66 -14.94 6.66
C THR A 2 11.55 -14.14 5.97
N GLU A 3 10.31 -14.32 6.43
CA GLU A 3 9.13 -13.67 5.87
C GLU A 3 8.76 -12.42 6.69
N TYR A 4 8.41 -11.35 5.99
CA TYR A 4 7.99 -10.10 6.60
C TYR A 4 6.64 -9.67 6.04
N LEU A 5 5.70 -9.36 6.92
CA LEU A 5 4.47 -8.68 6.56
C LEU A 5 4.73 -7.18 6.60
N VAL A 6 4.62 -6.52 5.44
CA VAL A 6 4.89 -5.10 5.28
C VAL A 6 3.59 -4.37 4.99
N ALA A 7 3.23 -3.41 5.84
CA ALA A 7 2.08 -2.54 5.63
C ALA A 7 2.52 -1.23 4.95
N ILE A 8 1.92 -0.93 3.80
CA ILE A 8 2.17 0.27 3.00
C ILE A 8 0.91 1.11 3.02
N GLU A 9 1.06 2.36 3.43
CA GLU A 9 0.02 3.37 3.27
C GLU A 9 0.35 4.20 2.03
N ALA A 10 -0.63 4.34 1.16
CA ALA A 10 -0.65 5.42 0.20
C ALA A 10 -1.73 6.43 0.61
N ALA A 11 -1.42 7.70 0.43
CA ALA A 11 -2.28 8.81 0.76
C ALA A 11 -2.31 9.81 -0.40
N ASN A 12 -3.29 10.72 -0.34
CA ASN A 12 -3.49 11.79 -1.30
C ASN A 12 -3.84 11.34 -2.71
N LEU A 13 -4.50 10.19 -2.87
CA LEU A 13 -4.88 9.65 -4.17
C LEU A 13 -6.23 10.25 -4.60
N LEU A 14 -6.25 10.96 -5.72
CA LEU A 14 -7.49 11.32 -6.41
C LEU A 14 -7.91 10.12 -7.25
N VAL A 15 -8.98 9.45 -6.82
CA VAL A 15 -9.48 8.25 -7.49
C VAL A 15 -11.01 8.30 -7.54
N THR A 16 -11.59 7.60 -8.51
CA THR A 16 -13.03 7.39 -8.58
C THR A 16 -13.39 6.01 -8.03
N VAL A 17 -14.07 5.97 -6.89
CA VAL A 17 -14.54 4.74 -6.23
C VAL A 17 -16.07 4.80 -6.15
N GLU A 18 -16.75 3.74 -6.60
CA GLU A 18 -18.23 3.66 -6.58
C GLU A 18 -18.94 4.89 -7.20
N ALA A 19 -18.40 5.36 -8.34
CA ALA A 19 -18.86 6.56 -9.06
C ALA A 19 -18.73 7.90 -8.31
N LYS A 20 -17.96 7.94 -7.20
CA LYS A 20 -17.60 9.17 -6.51
C LYS A 20 -16.10 9.42 -6.65
N GLN A 21 -15.76 10.54 -7.28
CA GLN A 21 -14.38 11.04 -7.30
C GLN A 21 -14.09 11.74 -5.99
N GLY A 22 -12.93 11.44 -5.39
CA GLY A 22 -12.53 12.07 -4.14
C GLY A 22 -11.08 11.76 -3.79
N LYS A 23 -10.63 12.33 -2.66
CA LYS A 23 -9.34 12.02 -2.07
C LYS A 23 -9.45 10.78 -1.21
N TYR A 24 -8.62 9.80 -1.50
CA TYR A 24 -8.54 8.54 -0.79
C TYR A 24 -7.09 8.24 -0.40
N GLY A 25 -6.95 7.37 0.57
CA GLY A 25 -5.75 6.60 0.81
C GLY A 25 -6.07 5.11 0.69
N PHE A 26 -5.03 4.28 0.70
CA PHE A 26 -5.19 2.86 0.94
C PHE A 26 -4.10 2.34 1.86
N MET A 27 -4.41 1.26 2.56
CA MET A 27 -3.46 0.40 3.24
C MET A 27 -3.36 -0.92 2.47
N ARG A 28 -2.14 -1.36 2.17
CA ARG A 28 -1.88 -2.65 1.53
C ARG A 28 -0.85 -3.41 2.35
N TRP A 29 -1.09 -4.70 2.53
CA TRP A 29 -0.15 -5.60 3.18
C TRP A 29 0.51 -6.49 2.13
N SER A 30 1.83 -6.51 2.10
CA SER A 30 2.62 -7.41 1.24
C SER A 30 3.42 -8.36 2.12
N LEU A 31 3.40 -9.65 1.79
CA LEU A 31 4.26 -10.65 2.42
C LEU A 31 5.52 -10.80 1.56
N ILE A 32 6.68 -10.47 2.14
CA ILE A 32 7.96 -10.41 1.43
C ILE A 32 8.98 -11.32 2.09
N GLU A 33 9.61 -12.19 1.30
CA GLU A 33 10.80 -12.93 1.72
C GLU A 33 12.06 -12.08 1.54
N ALA A 34 12.77 -11.78 2.62
CA ALA A 34 13.99 -10.97 2.59
C ALA A 34 15.00 -11.39 3.66
N SER A 35 16.26 -10.98 3.52
CA SER A 35 17.28 -11.21 4.55
C SER A 35 17.10 -10.31 5.78
N ASP A 36 16.43 -9.17 5.64
CA ASP A 36 16.21 -8.20 6.70
C ASP A 36 14.99 -7.31 6.41
N ALA A 37 14.50 -6.63 7.46
CA ALA A 37 13.33 -5.75 7.40
C ALA A 37 13.49 -4.55 6.45
N THR A 38 14.71 -4.05 6.23
CA THR A 38 14.94 -2.90 5.35
C THR A 38 14.78 -3.31 3.88
N LEU A 39 15.29 -4.48 3.52
CA LEU A 39 15.08 -5.04 2.19
C LEU A 39 13.61 -5.40 1.96
N ALA A 40 12.92 -5.98 2.96
CA ALA A 40 11.49 -6.25 2.87
C ALA A 40 10.69 -4.96 2.59
N ALA A 41 10.94 -3.89 3.35
CA ALA A 41 10.30 -2.60 3.17
C ALA A 41 10.51 -2.01 1.76
N LYS A 42 11.75 -2.04 1.26
CA LYS A 42 12.10 -1.54 -0.08
C LYS A 42 11.42 -2.34 -1.19
N GLN A 43 11.39 -3.66 -1.06
CA GLN A 43 10.74 -4.53 -2.05
C GLN A 43 9.23 -4.32 -2.06
N ALA A 44 8.59 -4.31 -0.89
CA ALA A 44 7.15 -4.05 -0.79
C ALA A 44 6.78 -2.69 -1.42
N LEU A 45 7.54 -1.63 -1.10
CA LEU A 45 7.30 -0.32 -1.69
C LEU A 45 7.48 -0.33 -3.21
N LYS A 46 8.47 -1.07 -3.71
CA LYS A 46 8.68 -1.25 -5.15
C LYS A 46 7.52 -1.98 -5.82
N GLU A 47 6.94 -3.01 -5.18
CA GLU A 47 5.77 -3.72 -5.72
C GLU A 47 4.59 -2.77 -5.90
N VAL A 48 4.27 -1.97 -4.87
CA VAL A 48 3.15 -1.02 -4.93
C VAL A 48 3.39 0.10 -5.94
N THR A 49 4.61 0.64 -5.99
CA THR A 49 4.98 1.68 -6.96
C THR A 49 5.07 1.16 -8.40
N SER A 50 5.19 -0.15 -8.61
CA SER A 50 5.19 -0.78 -9.94
C SER A 50 3.81 -1.32 -10.35
N ASP A 51 2.79 -1.16 -9.51
CA ASP A 51 1.45 -1.68 -9.75
C ASP A 51 0.70 -0.80 -10.76
N GLU A 52 0.83 -1.11 -12.05
CA GLU A 52 0.19 -0.33 -13.12
C GLU A 52 -1.33 -0.25 -12.98
N GLU A 53 -1.99 -1.25 -12.40
CA GLU A 53 -3.45 -1.22 -12.20
C GLU A 53 -3.85 -0.20 -11.15
N LEU A 54 -3.04 -0.06 -10.10
CA LEU A 54 -3.19 0.99 -9.11
C LEU A 54 -3.03 2.37 -9.75
N TYR A 55 -1.95 2.59 -10.51
CA TYR A 55 -1.67 3.89 -11.12
C TYR A 55 -2.69 4.32 -12.17
N LYS A 56 -3.31 3.37 -12.90
CA LYS A 56 -4.40 3.68 -13.85
C LYS A 56 -5.62 4.31 -13.19
N LYS A 57 -5.83 4.11 -11.89
CA LYS A 57 -6.96 4.69 -11.14
C LYS A 57 -6.65 6.08 -10.60
N ILE A 58 -5.36 6.46 -10.52
CA ILE A 58 -4.89 7.70 -9.91
C ILE A 58 -5.00 8.82 -10.94
N GLU A 59 -5.82 9.81 -10.63
CA GLU A 59 -6.11 10.98 -11.48
C GLU A 59 -5.42 12.26 -10.96
N ASN A 60 -4.41 12.12 -10.09
CA ASN A 60 -3.74 13.25 -9.44
C ASN A 60 -3.16 14.26 -10.43
N GLU A 61 -3.24 15.53 -10.06
CA GLU A 61 -2.52 16.59 -10.76
C GLU A 61 -1.00 16.46 -10.54
N PRO A 62 -0.15 16.96 -11.46
CA PRO A 62 1.31 16.86 -11.35
C PRO A 62 1.91 17.47 -10.07
N ASN A 63 1.23 18.44 -9.47
CA ASN A 63 1.67 19.13 -8.27
C ASN A 63 1.12 18.49 -6.97
N ASP A 64 0.35 17.42 -7.11
CA ASP A 64 -0.42 16.82 -6.03
C ASP A 64 -0.15 15.32 -5.97
N SER A 65 1.11 14.93 -5.95
CA SER A 65 1.53 13.53 -6.06
C SER A 65 1.02 12.67 -4.90
N PRO A 66 0.69 11.40 -5.15
CA PRO A 66 0.39 10.46 -4.08
C PRO A 66 1.61 10.24 -3.19
N ALA A 67 1.39 10.19 -1.88
CA ALA A 67 2.42 9.91 -0.90
C ALA A 67 2.35 8.43 -0.52
N MET A 68 3.43 7.68 -0.72
CA MET A 68 3.53 6.27 -0.33
C MET A 68 4.56 6.10 0.78
N THR A 69 4.19 5.44 1.87
CA THR A 69 5.05 5.23 3.03
C THR A 69 4.87 3.82 3.59
N VAL A 70 5.97 3.22 4.05
CA VAL A 70 5.92 1.98 4.83
C VAL A 70 5.53 2.35 6.26
N LYS A 71 4.43 1.79 6.76
CA LYS A 71 3.94 2.03 8.12
C LYS A 71 4.47 1.03 9.11
N GLU A 72 4.54 -0.24 8.69
CA GLU A 72 4.87 -1.33 9.58
C GLU A 72 5.62 -2.43 8.82
N VAL A 73 6.55 -3.08 9.51
CA VAL A 73 7.26 -4.26 9.05
C VAL A 73 7.31 -5.25 10.20
N VAL A 74 6.60 -6.37 10.05
CA VAL A 74 6.49 -7.41 11.08
C VAL A 74 7.16 -8.68 10.57
N LEU A 75 8.07 -9.24 11.37
CA LEU A 75 8.59 -10.58 11.12
C LEU A 75 7.48 -11.60 11.39
N VAL A 76 7.16 -12.43 10.40
CA VAL A 76 6.15 -13.48 10.51
C VAL A 76 6.79 -14.82 10.21
N GLU A 77 6.62 -15.80 11.10
CA GLU A 77 7.17 -17.14 10.93
C GLU A 77 6.03 -18.12 10.64
N GLY A 78 5.81 -18.46 9.36
CA GLY A 78 4.85 -19.49 8.97
C GLY A 78 3.40 -19.23 9.40
N SER A 79 2.97 -17.97 9.39
CA SER A 79 1.63 -17.57 9.81
C SER A 79 0.63 -17.64 8.65
N ASP A 80 -0.36 -18.55 8.76
CA ASP A 80 -1.50 -18.63 7.83
C ASP A 80 -2.32 -17.33 7.81
N GLU A 81 -2.34 -16.58 8.91
CA GLU A 81 -3.01 -15.28 9.00
C GLU A 81 -2.27 -14.22 8.17
N ALA A 82 -0.94 -14.20 8.22
CA ALA A 82 -0.15 -13.28 7.40
C ALA A 82 -0.37 -13.53 5.90
N GLN A 83 -0.50 -14.79 5.48
CA GLN A 83 -0.84 -15.15 4.10
C GLN A 83 -2.24 -14.74 3.69
N GLN A 84 -3.22 -14.79 4.60
CA GLN A 84 -4.60 -14.34 4.33
C GLN A 84 -4.71 -12.82 4.19
N VAL A 85 -3.94 -12.07 4.98
CA VAL A 85 -3.95 -10.60 4.93
C VAL A 85 -3.10 -10.07 3.78
N ALA A 86 -2.04 -10.80 3.38
CA ALA A 86 -1.19 -10.45 2.26
C ALA A 86 -1.97 -10.26 0.95
N GLY A 87 -1.65 -9.19 0.22
CA GLY A 87 -2.34 -8.78 -1.01
C GLY A 87 -3.65 -8.01 -0.77
N THR A 88 -4.15 -7.97 0.47
CA THR A 88 -5.35 -7.17 0.79
C THR A 88 -5.04 -5.68 0.66
N THR A 89 -5.93 -4.96 -0.03
CA THR A 89 -5.89 -3.50 -0.14
C THR A 89 -7.18 -2.92 0.41
N VAL A 90 -7.07 -2.07 1.42
CA VAL A 90 -8.21 -1.39 2.04
C VAL A 90 -8.15 0.08 1.69
N TRP A 91 -9.17 0.57 0.99
CA TRP A 91 -9.32 1.98 0.65
C TRP A 91 -10.06 2.72 1.77
N PHE A 92 -9.65 3.94 2.04
CA PHE A 92 -10.32 4.81 3.00
C PHE A 92 -10.43 6.23 2.45
N PRO A 93 -11.58 6.91 2.67
CA PRO A 93 -11.70 8.32 2.31
C PRO A 93 -10.71 9.14 3.15
N MET A 94 -9.99 10.04 2.50
CA MET A 94 -9.28 11.09 3.20
C MET A 94 -10.25 12.26 3.21
N ASP A 95 -10.89 12.51 4.36
CA ASP A 95 -11.72 13.70 4.54
C ASP A 95 -10.97 14.90 3.96
N ALA A 96 -11.57 15.55 2.95
CA ALA A 96 -11.27 16.93 2.69
C ALA A 96 -11.65 17.62 3.98
N ARG A 97 -10.67 17.98 4.82
CA ARG A 97 -10.91 18.71 6.06
C ARG A 97 -11.97 19.79 5.76
N GLU A 98 -13.16 19.62 6.34
CA GLU A 98 -14.27 20.57 6.25
C GLU A 98 -13.81 21.98 6.64
#